data_AF-A0A661ZNQ3-F1
#
_entry.id   AF-A0A661ZNQ3-F1
#
_cell.length_a   1.000
_cell.length_b   1.000
_cell.length_c   1.000
_cell.angle_alpha   90.00
_cell.angle_beta   90.00
_cell.angle_gamma   90.00
#
_symmetry.space_group_name_H-M   'P 1'
#
loop_
_entity.id
_entity.type
_entity.pdbx_description
1 polymer ?
#
loop_
_entity_poly.entity_id
_entity_poly.type
_entity_poly.pdbx_seq_one_letter_code
_entity_poly.pdbx_strand_id
1 'polypeptide(L)'
;QKLPDINGGFTKIGFAKTHPKMYTELCSDHPIDLTRYQLANSYMGRIGLINSGGASGGDSDLEEAVMTAIINKRAGGTGLISGRKAFQRPMNEGVGLLNAIQDVYLEKGITIA
;
A
#
# COMPACT_ATOMS: atom_id res chain seq x y z
N GLN A 1 7.48 -3.87 1.83
CA GLN A 1 7.65 -3.30 0.47
C GLN A 1 6.98 -1.92 0.45
N LYS A 2 7.36 -0.99 -0.45
CA LYS A 2 6.69 0.32 -0.55
C LYS A 2 5.42 0.19 -1.40
N LEU A 3 4.37 0.93 -1.07
CA LEU A 3 3.16 0.99 -1.90
C LEU A 3 3.53 1.42 -3.34
N PRO A 4 3.02 0.74 -4.38
CA PRO A 4 3.32 1.09 -5.77
C PRO A 4 2.59 2.37 -6.20
N ASP A 5 3.30 3.22 -6.92
CA ASP A 5 2.80 4.44 -7.57
C ASP A 5 2.86 4.36 -9.10
N ILE A 6 3.51 3.33 -9.65
CA ILE A 6 3.67 3.10 -11.10
C ILE A 6 3.87 1.62 -11.43
N ASN A 7 3.66 1.25 -12.70
CA ASN A 7 3.93 -0.09 -13.26
C ASN A 7 4.80 0.01 -14.53
N GLY A 8 5.16 -1.13 -15.14
CA GLY A 8 5.87 -1.16 -16.43
C GLY A 8 7.40 -1.23 -16.34
N GLY A 9 7.94 -1.46 -15.14
CA GLY A 9 9.40 -1.51 -14.91
C GLY A 9 10.13 -2.48 -15.84
N PHE A 10 9.57 -3.67 -16.09
CA PHE A 10 10.20 -4.70 -16.93
C PHE A 10 10.35 -4.23 -18.39
N THR A 11 9.32 -3.63 -18.97
CA THR A 11 9.39 -3.04 -20.32
C THR A 11 10.37 -1.88 -20.37
N LYS A 12 10.37 -1.02 -19.34
CA LYS A 12 11.23 0.17 -19.29
C LYS A 12 12.72 -0.16 -19.26
N ILE A 13 13.10 -1.22 -18.54
CA ILE A 13 14.50 -1.64 -18.40
C ILE A 13 14.90 -2.81 -19.31
N GLY A 14 13.97 -3.34 -20.11
CA GLY A 14 14.22 -4.48 -20.99
C GLY A 14 14.51 -5.80 -20.26
N PHE A 15 13.82 -6.07 -19.15
CA PHE A 15 14.08 -7.23 -18.29
C PHE A 15 12.96 -8.27 -18.32
N ALA A 16 13.36 -9.55 -18.35
CA ALA A 16 12.50 -10.74 -18.35
C ALA A 16 11.45 -10.79 -19.47
N LYS A 17 10.62 -11.84 -19.47
CA LYS A 17 9.50 -11.98 -20.41
C LYS A 17 8.28 -11.25 -19.84
N THR A 18 7.60 -10.49 -20.68
CA THR A 18 6.34 -9.81 -20.35
C THR A 18 5.32 -10.01 -21.46
N HIS A 19 4.04 -9.85 -21.13
CA HIS A 19 2.96 -9.82 -22.11
C HIS A 19 2.31 -8.42 -22.09
N PRO A 20 2.02 -7.77 -23.24
CA PRO A 20 1.44 -6.42 -23.27
C PRO A 20 0.17 -6.27 -22.41
N LYS A 21 -0.69 -7.29 -22.42
CA LYS A 21 -1.92 -7.36 -21.59
C LYS A 21 -1.71 -7.16 -20.10
N MET A 22 -0.52 -7.43 -19.55
CA MET A 22 -0.24 -7.15 -18.13
C MET A 22 -0.41 -5.66 -17.79
N TYR A 23 -0.17 -4.78 -18.77
CA TYR A 23 -0.21 -3.32 -18.59
C TYR A 23 -1.43 -2.67 -19.22
N THR A 24 -2.22 -3.40 -20.02
CA THR A 24 -3.39 -2.84 -20.73
C THR A 24 -4.73 -3.44 -20.32
N GLU A 25 -4.76 -4.70 -19.86
CA GLU A 25 -6.01 -5.43 -19.55
C GLU A 25 -6.05 -5.94 -18.11
N LEU A 26 -4.92 -6.36 -17.56
CA LEU A 26 -4.85 -7.08 -16.27
C LEU A 26 -4.55 -6.18 -15.07
N CYS A 27 -4.22 -4.91 -15.29
CA CYS A 27 -3.94 -3.93 -14.26
C CYS A 27 -4.28 -2.54 -14.80
N SER A 28 -4.78 -1.66 -13.93
CA SER A 28 -5.03 -0.25 -14.23
C SER A 28 -4.08 0.64 -13.43
N ASP A 29 -4.10 1.94 -13.72
CA ASP A 29 -3.35 2.94 -12.94
C ASP A 29 -4.02 3.25 -11.59
N HIS A 30 -5.14 2.61 -11.27
CA HIS A 30 -5.79 2.79 -9.97
C HIS A 30 -4.90 2.20 -8.85
N PRO A 31 -4.64 2.92 -7.75
CA PRO A 31 -3.68 2.51 -6.74
C PRO A 31 -4.01 1.16 -6.06
N ILE A 32 -5.30 0.84 -5.94
CA ILE A 32 -5.74 -0.48 -5.44
C ILE A 32 -5.32 -1.59 -6.40
N ASP A 33 -5.47 -1.40 -7.72
CA ASP A 33 -5.12 -2.42 -8.72
C ASP A 33 -3.60 -2.62 -8.79
N LEU A 34 -2.83 -1.52 -8.74
CA LEU A 34 -1.36 -1.58 -8.63
C LEU A 34 -0.91 -2.38 -7.39
N THR A 35 -1.54 -2.13 -6.25
CA THR A 35 -1.24 -2.84 -4.99
C THR A 35 -1.74 -4.29 -5.03
N ARG A 36 -2.81 -4.60 -5.75
CA ARG A 36 -3.25 -5.99 -5.99
C ARG A 36 -2.29 -6.76 -6.87
N TYR A 37 -1.73 -6.10 -7.88
CA TYR A 37 -0.69 -6.71 -8.70
C TYR A 37 0.53 -7.08 -7.85
N GLN A 38 0.88 -6.24 -6.88
CA GLN A 38 1.88 -6.59 -5.86
C GLN A 38 1.42 -7.78 -4.99
N LEU A 39 0.18 -7.79 -4.49
CA LEU A 39 -0.36 -8.90 -3.70
C LEU A 39 -0.32 -10.24 -4.45
N ALA A 40 -0.50 -10.24 -5.79
CA ALA A 40 -0.40 -11.43 -6.61
C ALA A 40 0.99 -12.10 -6.48
N ASN A 41 2.05 -11.31 -6.33
CA ASN A 41 3.41 -11.80 -6.08
C ASN A 41 3.59 -12.39 -4.68
N SER A 42 2.65 -12.17 -3.76
CA SER A 42 2.57 -12.81 -2.44
C SER A 42 1.68 -14.07 -2.47
N TYR A 43 1.78 -14.85 -3.56
CA TYR A 43 0.95 -16.04 -3.81
C TYR A 43 -0.55 -15.76 -3.67
N MET A 44 -1.01 -14.68 -4.31
CA MET A 44 -2.41 -14.23 -4.22
C MET A 44 -2.86 -13.96 -2.77
N GLY A 45 -1.95 -13.45 -1.94
CA GLY A 45 -2.23 -13.13 -0.53
C GLY A 45 -2.13 -14.30 0.45
N ARG A 46 -1.73 -15.51 0.00
CA ARG A 46 -1.43 -16.62 0.93
C ARG A 46 -0.27 -16.29 1.87
N ILE A 47 0.67 -15.46 1.41
CA ILE A 47 1.66 -14.83 2.26
C ILE A 47 1.19 -13.38 2.48
N GLY A 48 1.07 -12.98 3.75
CA GLY A 48 0.56 -11.66 4.11
C GLY A 48 1.41 -10.54 3.51
N LEU A 49 0.77 -9.63 2.77
CA LEU A 49 1.42 -8.44 2.25
C LEU A 49 1.34 -7.30 3.27
N ILE A 50 2.50 -6.86 3.75
CA ILE A 50 2.66 -5.64 4.55
C ILE A 50 3.41 -4.58 3.75
N ASN A 51 2.77 -3.43 3.57
CA ASN A 51 3.35 -2.29 2.87
C ASN A 51 3.81 -1.21 3.84
N SER A 52 4.72 -0.34 3.39
CA SER A 52 5.11 0.86 4.11
C SER A 52 4.61 2.10 3.39
N GLY A 53 4.27 3.13 4.18
CA GLY A 53 4.09 4.48 3.67
C GLY A 53 5.41 5.08 3.18
N GLY A 54 5.30 6.25 2.52
CA GLY A 54 6.44 7.05 2.08
C GLY A 54 7.24 7.68 3.22
N ALA A 55 8.11 8.62 2.87
CA ALA A 55 8.82 9.44 3.85
C ALA A 55 7.84 10.28 4.69
N SER A 56 8.32 10.84 5.81
CA SER A 56 7.51 11.79 6.60
C SER A 56 7.41 13.11 5.84
N GLY A 57 6.19 13.59 5.65
CA GLY A 57 5.85 14.90 5.08
C GLY A 57 5.43 15.92 6.14
N GLY A 58 5.46 15.55 7.43
CA GLY A 58 4.99 16.39 8.53
C GLY A 58 3.47 16.38 8.63
N ASP A 59 2.82 17.50 8.30
CA ASP A 59 1.39 17.69 8.53
C ASP A 59 0.50 16.71 7.74
N SER A 60 0.93 16.29 6.55
CA SER A 60 0.20 15.32 5.71
C SER A 60 0.34 13.86 6.17
N ASP A 61 1.18 13.57 7.17
CA ASP A 61 1.54 12.19 7.50
C ASP A 61 0.37 11.33 7.93
N LEU A 62 -0.59 11.92 8.66
CA LEU A 62 -1.77 11.20 9.14
C LEU A 62 -2.66 10.80 7.95
N GLU A 63 -3.00 11.77 7.09
CA GLU A 63 -3.82 11.54 5.91
C GLU A 63 -3.18 10.50 4.99
N GLU A 64 -1.90 10.66 4.69
CA GLU A 64 -1.17 9.73 3.83
C GLU A 64 -1.08 8.34 4.44
N ALA A 65 -0.89 8.22 5.75
CA ALA A 65 -0.85 6.92 6.44
C ALA A 65 -2.21 6.20 6.37
N VAL A 66 -3.30 6.94 6.59
CA VAL A 66 -4.68 6.42 6.49
C VAL A 66 -4.98 6.01 5.05
N MET A 67 -4.69 6.86 4.06
CA MET A 67 -4.88 6.55 2.64
C MET A 67 -4.09 5.30 2.23
N THR A 68 -2.83 5.20 2.64
CA THR A 68 -1.98 4.03 2.36
C THR A 68 -2.55 2.77 2.99
N ALA A 69 -3.03 2.85 4.24
CA ALA A 69 -3.67 1.72 4.92
C ALA A 69 -4.95 1.27 4.20
N ILE A 70 -5.77 2.21 3.74
CA ILE A 70 -7.01 1.93 3.00
C ILE A 70 -6.67 1.22 1.69
N ILE A 71 -5.76 1.76 0.89
CA ILE A 71 -5.36 1.15 -0.39
C ILE A 71 -4.83 -0.26 -0.16
N ASN A 72 -3.94 -0.44 0.82
CA ASN A 72 -3.35 -1.75 1.11
C ASN A 72 -4.41 -2.76 1.56
N LYS A 73 -5.31 -2.39 2.49
CA LYS A 73 -6.40 -3.26 2.95
C LYS A 73 -7.33 -3.62 1.80
N ARG A 74 -7.77 -2.64 1.02
CA ARG A 74 -8.67 -2.86 -0.11
C ARG A 74 -8.06 -3.73 -1.19
N ALA A 75 -6.74 -3.68 -1.36
CA ALA A 75 -6.03 -4.59 -2.25
C ALA A 75 -5.93 -6.03 -1.72
N GLY A 76 -6.17 -6.25 -0.42
CA GLY A 76 -6.05 -7.56 0.25
C GLY A 76 -4.76 -7.73 1.06
N GLY A 77 -4.01 -6.66 1.30
CA GLY A 77 -2.89 -6.64 2.23
C GLY A 77 -3.34 -6.69 3.69
N THR A 78 -2.45 -7.12 4.58
CA THR A 78 -2.78 -7.51 5.96
C THR A 78 -2.24 -6.55 7.03
N GLY A 79 -1.51 -5.50 6.64
CA GLY A 79 -0.96 -4.54 7.59
C GLY A 79 -0.12 -3.44 6.94
N LEU A 80 0.20 -2.42 7.73
CA LEU A 80 1.03 -1.30 7.32
C LEU A 80 2.21 -1.11 8.28
N ILE A 81 3.40 -0.89 7.73
CA ILE A 81 4.62 -0.52 8.45
C ILE A 81 4.67 1.02 8.52
N SER A 82 4.65 1.57 9.74
CA SER A 82 4.81 3.00 9.99
C SER A 82 5.98 3.25 10.95
N GLY A 83 7.05 3.84 10.43
CA GLY A 83 8.27 4.16 11.17
C GLY A 83 8.36 5.66 11.46
N ARG A 84 9.12 6.39 10.63
CA ARG A 84 9.37 7.83 10.79
C ARG A 84 8.09 8.64 11.04
N LYS A 85 7.02 8.37 10.28
CA LYS A 85 5.72 9.03 10.45
C LYS A 85 5.12 8.87 11.85
N ALA A 86 5.36 7.76 12.54
CA ALA A 86 4.88 7.55 13.90
C ALA A 86 5.87 8.05 14.96
N PHE A 87 7.18 7.87 14.73
CA PHE A 87 8.20 8.05 15.78
C PHE A 87 8.97 9.39 15.72
N GLN A 88 8.83 10.20 14.67
CA GLN A 88 9.46 11.53 14.56
C GLN A 88 8.49 12.68 14.88
N ARG A 89 7.49 12.43 15.72
CA ARG A 89 6.51 13.43 16.20
C ARG A 89 6.33 13.35 17.72
N PRO A 90 5.61 14.30 18.33
CA PRO A 90 5.13 14.16 19.71
C PRO A 90 4.45 12.80 19.94
N MET A 91 4.71 12.20 21.10
CA MET A 91 4.26 10.84 21.45
C MET A 91 2.75 10.63 21.23
N ASN A 92 1.93 11.60 21.64
CA ASN A 92 0.49 11.57 21.48
C ASN A 92 0.06 11.54 20.01
N GLU A 93 0.71 12.32 19.14
CA GLU A 93 0.44 12.32 17.70
C GLU A 93 0.86 11.00 17.04
N GLY A 94 2.03 10.46 17.43
CA GLY A 94 2.51 9.18 16.94
C GLY A 94 1.57 8.03 17.29
N VAL A 95 1.09 7.99 18.54
CA VAL A 95 0.08 7.01 19.00
C VAL A 95 -1.23 7.19 18.22
N GLY A 96 -1.70 8.43 18.03
CA GLY A 96 -2.89 8.72 17.24
C GLY A 96 -2.79 8.21 15.80
N LEU A 97 -1.62 8.40 15.17
CA LEU A 97 -1.37 7.90 13.81
C LEU A 97 -1.40 6.36 13.74
N LEU A 98 -0.80 5.67 14.71
CA LEU A 98 -0.83 4.20 14.75
C LEU A 98 -2.25 3.67 14.99
N ASN A 99 -3.01 4.30 15.87
CA ASN A 99 -4.41 3.93 16.10
C ASN A 99 -5.27 4.14 14.84
N ALA A 100 -5.10 5.27 14.14
CA ALA A 100 -5.83 5.52 12.90
C ALA A 100 -5.55 4.46 11.82
N ILE A 101 -4.30 3.97 11.71
CA ILE A 101 -3.98 2.83 10.83
C ILE A 101 -4.72 1.58 11.29
N GLN A 102 -4.74 1.27 12.59
CA GLN A 102 -5.42 0.09 13.14
C GLN A 102 -6.93 0.17 12.90
N ASP A 103 -7.54 1.34 13.09
CA ASP A 103 -8.96 1.60 12.84
C ASP A 103 -9.34 1.28 11.40
N VAL A 104 -8.49 1.61 10.42
CA VAL A 104 -8.69 1.21 9.02
C VAL A 104 -8.79 -0.31 8.86
N TYR A 105 -7.95 -1.09 9.56
CA TYR A 105 -8.00 -2.56 9.49
C TYR A 105 -9.18 -3.15 10.26
N LEU A 106 -9.62 -2.51 11.34
CA LEU A 106 -10.79 -2.93 12.13
C LEU A 106 -12.13 -2.53 11.49
N GLU A 107 -12.16 -1.48 10.67
CA GLU A 107 -13.37 -0.98 10.03
C GLU A 107 -13.93 -1.97 8.99
N LYS A 108 -15.13 -2.50 9.26
CA LYS A 108 -15.75 -3.55 8.44
C LYS A 108 -16.24 -3.06 7.08
N GLY A 109 -16.54 -1.76 6.95
CA GLY A 109 -16.95 -1.14 5.69
C GLY A 109 -15.82 -1.02 4.66
N ILE A 110 -14.55 -1.08 5.10
CA ILE A 110 -13.40 -1.10 4.18
C ILE A 110 -13.14 -2.55 3.77
N THR A 111 -13.86 -3.00 2.75
CA THR A 111 -13.74 -4.35 2.22
C THR A 111 -12.61 -4.47 1.21
N ILE A 112 -12.19 -5.71 0.95
CA ILE A 112 -11.40 -6.03 -0.25
C ILE A 112 -12.24 -5.64 -1.48
N ALA A 113 -11.62 -4.96 -2.43
CA ALA A 113 -12.26 -4.49 -3.66
C ALA A 113 -12.56 -5.61 -4.65
#